data_AF-A0A536M3T8-F1
#
_entry.id   AF-A0A536M3T8-F1
#
_cell.length_a   1.000
_cell.length_b   1.000
_cell.length_c   1.000
_cell.angle_alpha   90.00
_cell.angle_beta   90.00
_cell.angle_gamma   90.00
#
_symmetry.space_group_name_H-M   'P 1'
#
loop_
_entity.id
_entity.type
_entity.pdbx_description
1 polymer ?
#
loop_
_entity_poly.entity_id
_entity_poly.type
_entity_poly.pdbx_seq_one_letter_code
_entity_poly.pdbx_strand_id
1 'polypeptide(L)'
;MSVLEVVRRIHVYNQWADEQMLQAMDGLANEDLAREAPVAFGSLRGSLWHHLGAQLGWLRICAGYDTWSNLNVRDSASVDGISELFDGSHRMWREFIESLSEEDTLAPAELPIDEPFRQSAGTELVAWADEHGYRPGDRSGSRCCTW
;
A
#
# COMPACT_ATOMS: atom_id res chain seq x y z
N MET A 1 -21.38 -9.70 9.00
CA MET A 1 -20.40 -8.84 8.36
C MET A 1 -19.81 -9.66 7.23
N SER A 2 -20.02 -9.25 5.99
CA SER A 2 -19.54 -9.96 4.80
C SER A 2 -18.04 -9.70 4.58
N VAL A 3 -17.39 -10.48 3.71
CA VAL A 3 -15.97 -10.28 3.40
C VAL A 3 -15.78 -8.94 2.69
N LEU A 4 -16.68 -8.59 1.78
CA LEU A 4 -16.68 -7.30 1.10
C LEU A 4 -16.83 -6.12 2.07
N GLU A 5 -17.68 -6.24 3.11
CA GLU A 5 -17.80 -5.21 4.15
C GLU A 5 -16.50 -5.03 4.93
N VAL A 6 -15.77 -6.11 5.23
CA VAL A 6 -14.46 -6.04 5.89
C VAL A 6 -13.43 -5.38 4.97
N VAL A 7 -13.35 -5.80 3.71
CA VAL A 7 -12.45 -5.23 2.69
C VAL A 7 -12.66 -3.72 2.55
N ARG A 8 -13.92 -3.27 2.43
CA ARG A 8 -14.25 -1.84 2.34
C ARG A 8 -13.80 -1.06 3.57
N ARG A 9 -14.06 -1.60 4.76
CA ARG A 9 -13.67 -0.94 6.02
C ARG A 9 -12.17 -0.83 6.17
N ILE A 10 -11.43 -1.89 5.79
CA ILE A 10 -9.97 -1.90 5.95
C ILE A 10 -9.29 -0.95 4.95
N HIS A 11 -9.83 -0.81 3.74
CA HIS A 11 -9.32 0.16 2.77
C HIS A 11 -9.58 1.61 3.19
N VAL A 12 -10.74 1.92 3.76
CA VAL A 12 -11.01 3.25 4.34
C VAL A 12 -10.06 3.54 5.49
N TYR A 13 -9.79 2.55 6.34
CA TYR A 13 -8.83 2.70 7.44
C TYR A 13 -7.41 2.94 6.93
N ASN A 14 -6.95 2.19 5.92
CA ASN A 14 -5.59 2.33 5.39
C ASN A 14 -5.38 3.71 4.77
N GLN A 15 -6.34 4.19 3.98
CA GLN A 15 -6.27 5.56 3.47
C GLN A 15 -6.17 6.58 4.61
N TRP A 16 -7.02 6.46 5.64
CA TRP A 16 -6.92 7.35 6.80
C TRP A 16 -5.54 7.27 7.48
N ALA A 17 -4.99 6.08 7.66
CA ALA A 17 -3.68 5.88 8.28
C ALA A 17 -2.55 6.54 7.48
N ASP A 18 -2.62 6.44 6.15
CA ASP A 18 -1.66 7.08 5.25
C ASP A 18 -1.77 8.60 5.29
N GLU A 19 -2.99 9.14 5.29
CA GLU A 19 -3.24 10.57 5.47
C GLU A 19 -2.66 11.08 6.80
N GLN A 20 -2.83 10.33 7.91
CA GLN A 20 -2.23 10.68 9.19
C GLN A 20 -0.69 10.62 9.16
N MET A 21 -0.11 9.62 8.50
CA MET A 21 1.33 9.49 8.33
C MET A 21 1.91 10.67 7.54
N LEU A 22 1.30 11.01 6.40
CA LEU A 22 1.73 12.12 5.55
C LEU A 22 1.58 13.46 6.28
N GLN A 23 0.47 13.66 7.00
CA GLN A 23 0.27 14.85 7.83
C GLN A 23 1.35 15.00 8.91
N ALA A 24 1.80 13.90 9.52
CA ALA A 24 2.88 13.94 10.52
C ALA A 24 4.24 14.34 9.92
N MET A 25 4.39 14.27 8.59
CA MET A 25 5.60 14.64 7.85
C MET A 25 5.48 16.00 7.16
N ASP A 26 4.34 16.67 7.27
CA ASP A 26 4.09 17.96 6.65
C ASP A 26 5.14 19.01 7.08
N GLY A 27 5.64 19.77 6.12
CA GLY A 27 6.68 20.78 6.31
C GLY A 27 8.10 20.26 6.58
N LEU A 28 8.35 18.95 6.55
CA LEU A 28 9.72 18.42 6.59
C LEU A 28 10.51 18.83 5.34
N ALA A 29 11.77 19.21 5.54
CA ALA A 29 12.67 19.50 4.43
C ALA A 29 13.04 18.22 3.69
N ASN A 30 13.27 18.33 2.37
CA ASN A 30 13.63 17.18 1.53
C ASN A 30 14.91 16.49 2.02
N GLU A 31 15.85 17.25 2.59
CA GLU A 31 17.09 16.74 3.18
C GLU A 31 16.83 15.93 4.45
N ASP A 32 15.84 16.34 5.25
CA ASP A 32 15.42 15.58 6.45
C ASP A 32 14.75 14.27 6.04
N LEU A 33 13.92 14.30 5.01
CA LEU A 33 13.24 13.12 4.46
C LEU A 33 14.25 12.08 3.94
N ALA A 34 15.31 12.55 3.27
CA ALA A 34 16.35 11.73 2.66
C ALA A 34 17.45 11.28 3.62
N ARG A 35 17.49 11.83 4.84
CA ARG A 35 18.56 11.56 5.81
C ARG A 35 18.56 10.09 6.21
N GLU A 36 19.76 9.51 6.27
CA GLU A 36 19.95 8.17 6.82
C GLU A 36 19.49 8.11 8.28
N ALA A 37 18.66 7.12 8.59
CA ALA A 37 18.14 6.89 9.92
C ALA A 37 17.97 5.37 10.16
N PRO A 38 17.99 4.89 11.41
CA PRO A 38 17.77 3.49 11.75
C PRO A 38 16.27 3.11 11.66
N VAL A 39 15.66 3.43 10.52
CA VAL A 39 14.28 3.12 10.14
C VAL A 39 14.29 2.12 8.99
N ALA A 40 13.13 1.54 8.68
CA ALA A 40 12.99 0.69 7.50
C ALA A 40 13.44 1.44 6.24
N PHE A 41 14.04 0.72 5.28
CA PHE A 41 14.50 1.30 4.00
C PHE A 41 15.45 2.51 4.13
N GLY A 42 16.15 2.63 5.27
CA GLY A 42 17.29 3.52 5.49
C GLY A 42 16.99 5.01 5.65
N SER A 43 15.78 5.47 5.31
CA SER A 43 15.34 6.87 5.47
C SER A 43 13.81 6.95 5.51
N LEU A 44 13.26 8.08 5.95
CA LEU A 44 11.81 8.32 5.90
C LEU A 44 11.29 8.31 4.46
N ARG A 45 12.01 8.96 3.54
CA ARG A 45 11.68 8.93 2.11
C ARG A 45 11.71 7.51 1.55
N GLY A 46 12.73 6.71 1.91
CA GLY A 46 12.81 5.30 1.50
C GLY A 46 11.62 4.48 2.01
N SER A 47 11.21 4.70 3.26
CA SER A 47 10.02 4.06 3.83
C SER A 47 8.73 4.46 3.10
N LEU A 48 8.54 5.75 2.81
CA LEU A 48 7.38 6.23 2.05
C LEU A 48 7.31 5.63 0.64
N TRP A 49 8.45 5.56 -0.05
CA TRP A 49 8.53 4.96 -1.39
C TRP A 49 8.22 3.47 -1.37
N HIS A 50 8.73 2.75 -0.38
CA HIS A 50 8.39 1.35 -0.21
C HIS A 50 6.89 1.18 0.05
N HIS A 51 6.32 2.02 0.91
CA HIS A 51 4.90 1.99 1.27
C HIS A 51 4.01 2.22 0.04
N LEU A 52 4.23 3.32 -0.68
CA LEU A 52 3.52 3.62 -1.93
C LEU A 52 3.72 2.50 -2.97
N GLY A 53 4.93 1.97 -3.09
CA GLY A 53 5.25 0.88 -4.00
C GLY A 53 4.49 -0.40 -3.68
N ALA A 54 4.32 -0.73 -2.40
CA ALA A 54 3.51 -1.86 -1.96
C ALA A 54 2.03 -1.67 -2.36
N GLN A 55 1.45 -0.49 -2.14
CA GLN A 55 0.06 -0.20 -2.55
C GLN A 55 -0.16 -0.41 -4.05
N LEU A 56 0.75 0.11 -4.87
CA LEU A 56 0.65 0.02 -6.32
C LEU A 56 0.98 -1.39 -6.84
N GLY A 57 1.86 -2.11 -6.16
CA GLY A 57 2.14 -3.51 -6.46
C GLY A 57 0.93 -4.40 -6.21
N TRP A 58 0.31 -4.27 -5.05
CA TRP A 58 -0.89 -5.03 -4.69
C TRP A 58 -2.09 -4.68 -5.56
N LEU A 59 -2.29 -3.40 -5.89
CA LEU A 59 -3.34 -3.01 -6.81
C LEU A 59 -3.14 -3.61 -8.20
N ARG A 60 -1.90 -3.68 -8.69
CA ARG A 60 -1.59 -4.38 -9.94
C ARG A 60 -1.93 -5.87 -9.86
N ILE A 61 -1.62 -6.53 -8.75
CA ILE A 61 -1.89 -7.97 -8.55
C ILE A 61 -3.40 -8.22 -8.48
N CYS A 62 -4.13 -7.45 -7.67
CA CYS A 62 -5.55 -7.68 -7.42
C CYS A 62 -6.46 -7.18 -8.55
N ALA A 63 -6.14 -6.02 -9.14
CA ALA A 63 -7.00 -5.36 -10.13
C ALA A 63 -6.47 -5.50 -11.57
N GLY A 64 -5.25 -6.02 -11.77
CA GLY A 64 -4.61 -6.09 -13.08
C GLY A 64 -4.24 -4.72 -13.66
N TYR A 65 -4.21 -3.67 -12.85
CA TYR A 65 -3.96 -2.30 -13.30
C TYR A 65 -2.49 -2.09 -13.67
N ASP A 66 -2.26 -1.29 -14.71
CA ASP A 66 -0.96 -0.66 -14.95
C ASP A 66 -0.82 0.53 -13.99
N THR A 67 -0.22 0.31 -12.83
CA THR A 67 -0.29 1.27 -11.73
C THR A 67 0.64 2.47 -11.92
N TRP A 68 1.94 2.22 -12.11
CA TRP A 68 2.93 3.27 -12.24
C TRP A 68 2.71 4.18 -13.45
N SER A 69 2.26 3.64 -14.59
CA SER A 69 1.98 4.43 -15.79
C SER A 69 0.78 5.38 -15.64
N ASN A 70 -0.11 5.11 -14.67
CA ASN A 70 -1.31 5.90 -14.40
C ASN A 70 -1.09 6.99 -13.33
N LEU A 71 0.10 7.06 -12.73
CA LEU A 71 0.45 8.12 -11.78
C LEU A 71 1.14 9.30 -12.47
N ASN A 72 0.75 10.51 -12.07
CA ASN A 72 1.44 11.74 -12.50
C ASN A 72 2.51 12.11 -11.48
N VAL A 73 3.76 11.74 -11.73
CA VAL A 73 4.89 12.06 -10.85
C VAL A 73 5.43 13.44 -11.21
N ARG A 74 5.10 14.45 -10.41
CA ARG A 74 5.63 15.82 -10.60
C ARG A 74 6.88 16.07 -9.80
N ASP A 75 6.86 15.65 -8.53
CA ASP A 75 7.98 15.69 -7.62
C ASP A 75 7.98 14.40 -6.81
N SER A 76 9.06 13.65 -6.85
CA SER A 76 9.20 12.38 -6.14
C SER A 76 10.02 12.52 -4.85
N ALA A 77 10.57 13.71 -4.59
CA ALA A 77 11.53 13.96 -3.54
C ALA A 77 10.94 14.68 -2.33
N SER A 78 9.81 15.38 -2.48
CA SER A 78 9.12 16.11 -1.42
C SER A 78 7.92 15.37 -0.85
N VAL A 79 7.51 15.78 0.36
CA VAL A 79 6.29 15.27 1.01
C VAL A 79 5.06 15.60 0.17
N ASP A 80 4.96 16.81 -0.37
CA ASP A 80 3.84 17.22 -1.23
C ASP A 80 3.74 16.31 -2.46
N GLY A 81 4.85 16.10 -3.14
CA GLY A 81 4.91 15.27 -4.33
C GLY A 81 4.59 13.80 -4.05
N ILE A 82 5.10 13.25 -2.95
CA ILE A 82 4.74 11.90 -2.50
C ILE A 82 3.26 11.83 -2.11
N SER A 83 2.71 12.85 -1.47
CA SER A 83 1.29 12.92 -1.10
C SER A 83 0.38 12.91 -2.33
N GLU A 84 0.74 13.63 -3.40
CA GLU A 84 0.01 13.56 -4.68
C GLU A 84 -0.03 12.13 -5.25
N LEU A 85 1.03 11.34 -5.04
CA LEU A 85 1.07 9.94 -5.49
C LEU A 85 0.19 9.03 -4.62
N PHE A 86 0.15 9.23 -3.31
CA PHE A 86 -0.79 8.54 -2.41
C PHE A 86 -2.24 8.89 -2.77
N ASP A 87 -2.55 10.15 -3.04
CA ASP A 87 -3.88 10.55 -3.50
C ASP A 87 -4.27 9.83 -4.80
N GLY A 88 -3.30 9.66 -5.71
CA GLY A 88 -3.44 8.85 -6.92
C GLY A 88 -3.74 7.40 -6.63
N SER A 89 -2.91 6.73 -5.82
CA SER A 89 -3.09 5.32 -5.47
C SER A 89 -4.43 5.08 -4.76
N HIS A 90 -4.81 5.97 -3.83
CA HIS A 90 -6.08 5.88 -3.11
C HIS A 90 -7.30 6.02 -4.02
N ARG A 91 -7.25 6.89 -5.05
CA ARG A 91 -8.32 6.96 -6.05
C ARG A 91 -8.48 5.62 -6.77
N MET A 92 -7.38 5.05 -7.26
CA MET A 92 -7.41 3.79 -7.99
C MET A 92 -7.90 2.63 -7.11
N TRP A 93 -7.48 2.59 -5.84
CA TRP A 93 -7.98 1.63 -4.86
C TRP A 93 -9.48 1.79 -4.58
N ARG A 94 -9.97 3.01 -4.38
CA ARG A 94 -11.41 3.26 -4.18
C ARG A 94 -12.23 2.81 -5.38
N GLU A 95 -11.82 3.18 -6.59
CA GLU A 95 -12.49 2.77 -7.84
C GLU A 95 -12.55 1.24 -7.95
N PHE A 96 -11.44 0.55 -7.65
CA PHE A 96 -11.39 -0.91 -7.65
C PHE A 96 -12.34 -1.51 -6.60
N ILE A 97 -12.24 -1.11 -5.33
CA ILE A 97 -13.05 -1.66 -4.24
C ILE A 97 -14.55 -1.38 -4.41
N GLU A 98 -14.91 -0.22 -4.97
CA GLU A 98 -16.30 0.11 -5.31
C GLU A 98 -16.87 -0.81 -6.41
N SER A 99 -16.02 -1.29 -7.32
CA SER A 99 -16.43 -2.21 -8.39
C SER A 99 -16.65 -3.66 -7.91
N LEU A 100 -16.11 -4.05 -6.76
CA LEU A 100 -16.17 -5.42 -6.25
C LEU A 100 -17.57 -5.82 -5.77
N SER A 101 -17.99 -7.00 -6.18
CA SER A 101 -19.09 -7.76 -5.59
C SER A 101 -18.59 -8.71 -4.49
N GLU A 102 -19.52 -9.32 -3.74
CA GLU A 102 -19.15 -10.33 -2.74
C GLU A 102 -18.48 -11.54 -3.40
N GLU A 103 -18.94 -11.95 -4.59
CA GLU A 103 -18.37 -13.08 -5.33
C GLU A 103 -16.91 -12.83 -5.72
N ASP A 104 -16.59 -11.59 -6.15
CA ASP A 104 -15.22 -11.21 -6.50
C ASP A 104 -14.28 -11.33 -5.30
N THR A 105 -14.75 -11.00 -4.08
CA THR A 105 -13.92 -11.13 -2.87
C THR A 105 -13.64 -12.57 -2.46
N LEU A 106 -14.46 -13.52 -2.92
CA LEU A 106 -14.32 -14.94 -2.65
C LEU A 106 -13.57 -15.68 -3.76
N ALA A 107 -13.38 -15.05 -4.92
CA ALA A 107 -12.63 -15.61 -6.03
C ALA A 107 -11.15 -15.82 -5.64
N PRO A 108 -10.50 -16.89 -6.15
CA PRO A 108 -9.08 -17.11 -5.92
C PRO A 108 -8.24 -16.05 -6.65
N ALA A 109 -7.30 -15.44 -5.95
CA ALA A 109 -6.24 -14.63 -6.54
C ALA A 109 -4.99 -15.49 -6.73
N GLU A 110 -4.33 -15.39 -7.89
CA GLU A 110 -3.04 -16.01 -8.12
C GLU A 110 -1.94 -15.02 -7.78
N LEU A 111 -1.14 -15.33 -6.76
CA LEU A 111 0.02 -14.53 -6.41
C LEU A 111 1.21 -14.92 -7.30
N PRO A 112 1.99 -13.93 -7.79
CA PRO A 112 3.21 -14.19 -8.55
C PRO A 112 4.38 -14.52 -7.61
N ILE A 113 4.24 -15.56 -6.79
CA ILE A 113 5.32 -16.13 -5.98
C ILE A 113 5.77 -17.47 -6.58
N ASP A 114 7.03 -17.85 -6.32
CA ASP A 114 7.76 -18.94 -7.02
C ASP A 114 7.06 -20.32 -6.99
N GLU A 115 6.05 -20.50 -6.13
CA GLU A 115 5.02 -21.52 -6.29
C GLU A 115 3.63 -20.85 -6.36
N PRO A 116 2.73 -21.25 -7.29
CA PRO A 116 1.39 -20.68 -7.40
C PRO A 116 0.58 -20.99 -6.13
N PHE A 117 0.69 -20.11 -5.16
CA PHE A 117 -0.09 -20.10 -3.94
C PHE A 117 -1.41 -19.40 -4.23
N ARG A 118 -2.51 -20.11 -4.01
CA ARG A 118 -3.86 -19.57 -4.20
C ARG A 118 -4.50 -19.28 -2.85
N GLN A 119 -4.83 -18.02 -2.62
CA GLN A 119 -5.73 -17.61 -1.54
C GLN A 119 -6.93 -16.86 -2.13
N SER A 120 -7.95 -16.64 -1.32
CA SER A 120 -9.06 -15.77 -1.75
C SER A 120 -8.55 -14.33 -1.88
N ALA A 121 -9.07 -13.59 -2.86
CA ALA A 121 -8.73 -12.18 -3.04
C ALA A 121 -9.00 -11.36 -1.76
N GLY A 122 -10.07 -11.69 -1.02
CA GLY A 122 -10.35 -11.08 0.28
C GLY A 122 -9.27 -11.32 1.34
N THR A 123 -8.60 -12.47 1.31
CA THR A 123 -7.44 -12.73 2.19
C THR A 123 -6.26 -11.86 1.84
N GLU A 124 -5.95 -11.70 0.55
CA GLU A 124 -4.85 -10.85 0.09
C GLU A 124 -5.10 -9.36 0.34
N LEU A 125 -6.34 -8.91 0.14
CA LEU A 125 -6.74 -7.53 0.45
C LEU A 125 -6.66 -7.21 1.96
N VAL A 126 -6.88 -8.22 2.81
CA VAL A 126 -6.68 -8.10 4.26
C VAL A 126 -5.20 -8.24 4.65
N ALA A 127 -4.43 -9.11 3.98
CA ALA A 127 -3.01 -9.28 4.20
C ALA A 127 -2.21 -8.02 3.84
N TRP A 128 -2.58 -7.35 2.73
CA TRP A 128 -2.10 -6.00 2.41
C TRP A 128 -2.30 -5.06 3.60
N ALA A 129 -3.49 -5.04 4.20
CA ALA A 129 -3.77 -4.15 5.33
C ALA A 129 -3.05 -4.54 6.63
N ASP A 130 -2.77 -5.82 6.86
CA ASP A 130 -1.97 -6.28 8.00
C ASP A 130 -0.50 -5.86 7.86
N GLU A 131 0.05 -5.87 6.63
CA GLU A 131 1.39 -5.34 6.33
C GLU A 131 1.50 -3.82 6.65
N HIS A 132 0.37 -3.11 6.61
CA HIS A 132 0.26 -1.67 6.94
C HIS A 132 0.00 -1.43 8.44
N GLY A 133 -0.38 -2.47 9.19
CA GLY A 133 -0.70 -2.44 10.62
C GLY A 133 0.41 -3.03 11.48
N TYR A 134 1.63 -2.47 11.43
CA TYR A 134 2.74 -2.98 12.24
C TYR A 134 2.36 -3.11 13.72
N ARG A 135 2.28 -4.36 14.22
CA ARG A 135 2.31 -4.66 15.66
C ARG A 135 3.76 -4.67 16.14
N PRO A 136 4.15 -3.79 17.07
CA PRO A 136 5.48 -3.85 17.66
C PRO A 136 5.56 -5.08 18.56
N GLY A 137 6.19 -6.15 18.08
CA GLY A 137 6.37 -7.33 18.90
C GLY A 137 6.72 -8.63 18.21
N ASP A 138 7.47 -8.66 17.10
CA ASP A 138 8.33 -9.82 16.87
C ASP A 138 9.51 -9.51 15.95
N ARG A 139 10.71 -9.73 16.47
CA ARG A 139 11.96 -9.67 15.70
C ARG A 139 12.26 -11.08 15.20
N SER A 140 11.62 -11.49 14.11
CA SER A 140 12.13 -12.57 13.28
C SER A 140 11.83 -12.23 11.82
N GLY A 141 12.89 -12.18 11.03
CA GLY A 141 12.92 -11.51 9.73
C GLY A 141 11.84 -11.99 8.76
N SER A 142 10.93 -11.10 8.44
CA SER A 142 10.16 -11.18 7.19
C SER A 142 11.03 -10.60 6.09
N ARG A 143 11.32 -11.41 5.06
CA ARG A 143 11.86 -10.93 3.80
C ARG A 143 10.72 -10.12 3.14
N CYS A 144 10.65 -8.82 3.40
CA CYS A 144 9.83 -7.93 2.59
C CYS A 144 10.40 -7.94 1.16
N CYS A 145 9.50 -8.06 0.20
CA CYS A 145 9.74 -8.15 -1.23
C CYS A 145 10.79 -7.12 -1.69
N THR A 146 11.96 -7.62 -2.11
CA THR A 146 12.82 -6.90 -3.05
C THR A 146 12.16 -6.98 -4.41
N TRP A 147 11.64 -5.84 -4.87
CA TRP A 147 11.28 -5.59 -6.27
C TRP A 147 12.54 -5.37 -7.10
#